data_AF-A0A2G2YEG1-F1
#
_entry.id   AF-A0A2G2YEG1-F1
#
_cell.length_a   1.000
_cell.length_b   1.000
_cell.length_c   1.000
_cell.angle_alpha   90.00
_cell.angle_beta   90.00
_cell.angle_gamma   90.00
#
_symmetry.space_group_name_H-M   'P 1'
#
loop_
_entity.id
_entity.type
_entity.pdbx_description
1 polymer ?
#
loop_
_entity_poly.entity_id
_entity_poly.type
_entity_poly.pdbx_seq_one_letter_code
_entity_poly.pdbx_strand_id
1 'polypeptide(L)' 'MLRAFGIKWDICKVDHYESYNEFDWRVQWQREGDSVARYLVQLSEMTKSIKIIQQALEGILGGLTKI' A
#
# COMPACT_ATOMS: atom_id res chain seq x y z
N MET A 1 -0.64 14.26 -0.06
CA MET A 1 -0.30 15.33 0.91
C MET A 1 -0.84 15.05 2.30
N LEU A 2 -2.14 14.77 2.47
CA LEU A 2 -2.77 14.49 3.78
C LEU A 2 -2.00 13.47 4.64
N ARG A 3 -1.53 12.37 4.02
CA ARG A 3 -0.75 11.31 4.69
C ARG A 3 0.58 11.78 5.28
N ALA A 4 1.18 12.86 4.78
CA ALA A 4 2.41 13.42 5.37
C ALA A 4 2.15 14.29 6.60
N PHE A 5 0.88 14.62 6.89
CA PHE A 5 0.44 15.48 8.01
C PHE A 5 -0.34 14.69 9.09
N GLY A 6 -0.11 13.39 9.20
CA GLY A 6 -0.73 12.55 10.23
C GLY A 6 -2.11 12.00 9.87
N ILE A 7 -2.66 12.37 8.70
CA ILE A 7 -4.00 11.95 8.30
C ILE A 7 -3.91 10.61 7.58
N LYS A 8 -4.29 9.53 8.27
CA LYS A 8 -4.24 8.15 7.78
C LYS A 8 -5.39 7.82 6.83
N TRP A 9 -5.47 8.56 5.73
CA TRP A 9 -6.54 8.42 4.74
C TRP A 9 -5.99 7.92 3.40
N ASP A 10 -6.65 6.90 2.85
CA ASP A 10 -6.31 6.28 1.58
C ASP A 10 -7.57 5.72 0.92
N ILE A 11 -7.80 6.06 -0.35
CA ILE A 11 -9.00 5.65 -1.07
C ILE A 11 -9.11 4.13 -1.22
N CYS A 12 -8.00 3.41 -1.38
CA CYS A 12 -8.00 1.96 -1.57
C CYS A 12 -8.49 1.22 -0.32
N LYS A 13 -8.31 1.80 0.88
CA LYS A 13 -8.86 1.27 2.13
C LYS A 13 -10.27 1.76 2.42
N VAL A 14 -10.60 3.00 2.08
CA VAL A 14 -11.91 3.58 2.40
C VAL A 14 -12.99 3.04 1.48
N ASP A 15 -12.76 3.10 0.17
CA ASP A 15 -13.77 2.74 -0.83
C ASP A 15 -13.73 1.26 -1.22
N HIS A 16 -12.86 0.48 -0.55
CA HIS A 16 -12.71 -0.95 -0.79
C HIS A 16 -12.47 -1.27 -2.28
N TYR A 17 -11.60 -0.48 -2.91
CA TYR A 17 -11.36 -0.52 -4.34
C TYR A 17 -10.69 -1.83 -4.76
N GLU A 18 -11.29 -2.51 -5.74
CA GLU A 18 -10.83 -3.81 -6.28
C GLU A 18 -10.52 -4.83 -5.17
N SER A 19 -9.42 -5.58 -5.28
CA SER A 19 -9.00 -6.61 -4.32
C SER A 19 -8.02 -6.08 -3.27
N TYR A 20 -7.88 -4.76 -3.08
CA TYR A 20 -6.92 -4.20 -2.10
C TYR A 20 -7.20 -4.61 -0.64
N ASN A 21 -8.40 -5.09 -0.34
CA ASN A 21 -8.75 -5.59 1.00
C ASN A 21 -8.31 -7.03 1.26
N GLU A 22 -8.02 -7.79 0.21
CA GLU A 22 -7.56 -9.18 0.31
C GLU A 22 -6.09 -9.25 0.72
N PHE A 23 -5.36 -8.14 0.59
CA PHE A 23 -3.94 -8.04 0.92
C PHE A 23 -3.72 -7.46 2.33
N ASP A 24 -2.71 -7.99 3.04
CA ASP A 24 -2.30 -7.41 4.32
C ASP A 24 -1.44 -6.18 4.07
N TRP A 25 -2.04 -5.00 4.24
CA TRP A 25 -1.32 -3.74 4.18
C TRP A 25 -1.93 -2.63 5.04
N ARG A 26 -1.10 -1.62 5.32
CA ARG A 26 -1.46 -0.44 6.12
C ARG A 26 -1.13 0.83 5.34
N VAL A 27 -1.97 1.84 5.51
CA VAL A 27 -1.74 3.18 4.97
C VAL A 27 -0.42 3.72 5.52
N GLN A 28 0.48 4.15 4.63
CA GLN A 28 1.74 4.79 5.00
C GLN A 28 1.48 6.26 5.27
N TRP A 29 2.03 6.77 6.37
CA TRP A 29 1.81 8.15 6.81
C TRP A 29 3.00 8.64 7.63
N GLN A 30 3.14 9.95 7.70
CA GLN A 30 4.13 10.68 8.50
C GLN A 30 3.44 11.83 9.20
N ARG A 31 4.08 12.47 10.20
CA ARG A 31 3.44 13.51 11.03
C ARG A 31 3.96 14.91 10.74
N GLU A 32 5.17 15.02 10.23
CA GLU A 32 5.99 16.23 10.22
C GLU A 32 5.49 17.25 9.19
N GLY A 33 4.82 16.81 8.12
CA GLY A 33 4.17 17.69 7.14
C GLY A 33 5.12 18.41 6.17
N ASP A 34 6.43 18.27 6.36
CA ASP A 34 7.45 18.90 5.52
C ASP A 34 7.70 18.12 4.21
N SER A 35 8.63 18.60 3.40
CA SER A 35 9.00 17.95 2.13
C SER A 35 9.63 16.57 2.36
N VAL A 36 10.37 16.40 3.46
CA VAL A 36 11.00 15.13 3.83
C VAL A 36 9.95 14.09 4.20
N ALA A 37 8.92 14.45 4.97
CA ALA A 37 7.80 13.58 5.30
C ALA A 37 7.10 13.06 4.04
N ARG A 38 6.88 13.93 3.04
CA ARG A 38 6.28 13.53 1.76
C ARG A 38 7.15 12.53 1.01
N TYR A 39 8.45 12.78 0.98
CA TYR A 39 9.42 11.88 0.36
C TYR A 39 9.44 10.51 1.07
N LEU A 40 9.47 10.49 2.40
CA LEU A 40 9.45 9.27 3.20
C LEU A 40 8.15 8.47 3.05
N VAL A 41 6.99 9.14 2.99
CA VAL A 41 5.70 8.50 2.67
C VAL A 41 5.81 7.77 1.33
N GLN A 42 6.33 8.44 0.30
CA GLN A 42 6.42 7.87 -1.04
C GLN A 42 7.39 6.68 -1.13
N LEU A 43 8.55 6.75 -0.47
CA LEU A 43 9.47 5.60 -0.38
C LEU A 43 8.83 4.40 0.35
N SER A 44 8.10 4.68 1.42
CA SER A 44 7.40 3.64 2.20
C SER A 44 6.31 2.97 1.37
N GLU A 45 5.59 3.75 0.55
CA GLU A 45 4.58 3.25 -0.38
C GLU A 45 5.19 2.34 -1.45
N MET A 46 6.31 2.71 -2.06
CA MET A 46 7.00 1.84 -3.04
C MET A 46 7.33 0.48 -2.43
N THR A 47 7.90 0.47 -1.23
CA THR A 47 8.21 -0.77 -0.51
C THR A 47 6.95 -1.57 -0.21
N LYS A 48 5.85 -0.90 0.14
CA LYS A 48 4.60 -1.60 0.43
C LYS A 48 3.92 -2.14 -0.81
N SER A 49 3.98 -1.44 -1.94
CA SER A 49 3.51 -1.91 -3.24
C SER A 49 4.20 -3.20 -3.65
N ILE A 50 5.52 -3.30 -3.46
CA ILE A 50 6.27 -4.53 -3.73
C ILE A 50 5.73 -5.70 -2.87
N LYS A 51 5.45 -5.48 -1.58
CA LYS A 51 4.88 -6.51 -0.72
C LYS A 51 3.49 -6.96 -1.17
N ILE A 52 2.64 -6.04 -1.64
CA ILE A 52 1.31 -6.38 -2.17
C ILE A 52 1.44 -7.24 -3.43
N ILE A 53 2.37 -6.90 -4.33
CA ILE A 53 2.65 -7.71 -5.53
C ILE A 53 3.12 -9.11 -5.15
N GLN A 54 3.99 -9.24 -4.15
CA GLN A 54 4.44 -10.55 -3.65
C GLN A 54 3.27 -11.38 -3.10
N GLN A 55 2.39 -10.78 -2.29
CA GLN A 55 1.18 -11.44 -1.77
C GLN A 55 0.24 -11.87 -2.92
N ALA A 56 0.09 -11.04 -3.96
CA ALA A 56 -0.68 -11.39 -5.14
C ALA A 56 -0.07 -12.58 -5.90
N LEU A 57 1.25 -12.61 -6.06
CA LEU A 57 1.95 -13.73 -6.69
C LEU A 57 1.79 -15.05 -5.89
N GLU A 58 1.83 -14.98 -4.56
CA GLU A 58 1.54 -16.13 -3.68
C GLU A 58 0.08 -16.60 -3.84
N GLY A 59 -0.87 -15.68 -3.97
CA GLY A 59 -2.28 -15.98 -4.17
C GLY A 59 -2.63 -16.58 -5.54
N ILE A 60 -1.81 -16.34 -6.58
CA ILE A 60 -2.02 -16.87 -7.93
C ILE A 60 -1.81 -18.39 -7.99
N LEU A 61 -1.11 -19.00 -7.03
CA LEU A 61 -0.77 -20.45 -7.04
C LEU A 61 -1.97 -21.40 -6.92
N GLY A 62 -3.21 -20.90 -6.88
CA GLY A 62 -4.45 -21.67 -6.98
C GLY A 62 -5.03 -21.82 -8.40
N GLY A 63 -4.47 -21.16 -9.42
CA GLY A 63 -4.98 -21.23 -10.80
C GLY A 63 -3.90 -21.62 -11.81
N LEU A 64 -3.89 -22.91 -12.21
CA LEU A 64 -3.20 -23.50 -13.38
C LEU A 64 -2.30 -22.52 -14.17
N THR A 65 -0.98 -22.60 -14.05
CA THR A 65 -0.19 -23.56 -14.84
C THR A 65 1.12 -23.92 -14.13
N LYS A 66 1.25 -25.21 -13.76
CA LYS A 66 2.56 -25.84 -13.62
C LYS A 66 3.23 -25.83 -14.99
N ILE A 67 4.42 -25.24 -15.08
CA ILE A 67 5.42 -25.51 -16.11
C ILE A 67 6.52 -26.33 -15.43
#